data_AF-A0A7W1GVH3-F1
#
_entry.id   AF-A0A7W1GVH3-F1
#
_cell.length_a   1.000
_cell.length_b   1.000
_cell.length_c   1.000
_cell.angle_alpha   90.00
_cell.angle_beta   90.00
_cell.angle_gamma   90.00
#
_symmetry.space_group_name_H-M   'P 1'
#
loop_
_entity.id
_entity.type
_entity.pdbx_description
1 polymer ?
#
loop_
_entity_poly.entity_id
_entity_poly.type
_entity_poly.pdbx_seq_one_letter_code
_entity_poly.pdbx_strand_id
1 'polypeptide(L)'
;MKLHKQSKEYHENELRLTLDARKRINLAKLLPNYEVSSFRAYTEGNKIILEPMAEIPAHELWLYKNPQALKDVEEGLQQSKEGKVRKRGSFAKYAEDDV
;
A
#
# COMPACT_ATOMS: atom_id res chain seq x y z
N MET A 1 -34.36 12.98 -18.43
CA MET A 1 -34.05 11.56 -18.70
C MET A 1 -32.55 11.37 -18.53
N LYS A 2 -32.10 10.95 -17.34
CA LYS A 2 -30.66 10.85 -17.03
C LYS A 2 -30.10 9.58 -17.66
N LEU A 3 -29.17 9.75 -18.59
CA LEU A 3 -28.42 8.67 -19.23
C LEU A 3 -27.64 7.90 -18.15
N HIS A 4 -28.00 6.64 -17.94
CA HIS A 4 -27.20 5.70 -17.16
C HIS A 4 -25.92 5.44 -17.95
N LYS A 5 -24.85 6.14 -17.57
CA LYS A 5 -23.51 5.87 -18.08
C LYS A 5 -23.07 4.55 -17.46
N GLN A 6 -23.31 3.44 -18.17
CA GLN A 6 -22.72 2.15 -17.85
C GLN A 6 -21.21 2.34 -17.83
N SER A 7 -20.62 2.30 -16.65
CA SER A 7 -19.19 2.18 -16.43
C SER A 7 -18.76 0.84 -17.02
N LYS A 8 -18.14 0.87 -18.19
CA LYS A 8 -17.41 -0.29 -18.71
C LYS A 8 -16.24 -0.56 -17.76
N GLU A 9 -16.31 -1.65 -17.00
CA GLU A 9 -15.15 -2.21 -16.32
C GLU A 9 -14.19 -2.74 -17.40
N TYR A 10 -13.07 -2.06 -17.59
CA TYR A 10 -11.98 -2.56 -18.42
C TYR A 10 -11.13 -3.47 -17.54
N HIS A 11 -11.20 -4.78 -17.78
CA HIS A 11 -10.29 -5.73 -17.15
C HIS A 11 -8.97 -5.75 -17.94
N GLU A 12 -8.02 -4.90 -17.57
CA GLU A 12 -6.64 -5.11 -18.01
C GLU A 12 -6.14 -6.45 -17.41
N ASN A 13 -5.70 -7.37 -18.26
CA ASN A 13 -5.11 -8.68 -17.89
C ASN A 13 -6.08 -9.70 -17.26
N GLU A 14 -7.09 -10.13 -18.01
CA GLU A 14 -7.89 -11.31 -17.63
C GLU A 14 -7.05 -12.59 -17.68
N LEU A 15 -6.95 -13.30 -16.55
CA LEU A 15 -6.26 -14.58 -16.43
C LEU A 15 -7.21 -15.62 -15.83
N ARG A 16 -7.32 -16.78 -16.48
CA ARG A 16 -8.05 -17.92 -15.92
C ARG A 16 -7.19 -18.66 -14.90
N LEU A 17 -7.65 -18.70 -13.65
CA LEU A 17 -7.05 -19.48 -12.57
C LEU A 17 -7.89 -20.72 -12.28
N THR A 18 -7.23 -21.79 -11.83
CA THR A 18 -7.88 -23.03 -11.39
C THR A 18 -7.62 -23.26 -9.91
N LEU A 19 -8.55 -23.95 -9.26
CA LEU A 19 -8.38 -24.39 -7.88
C LEU A 19 -7.45 -25.60 -7.84
N ASP A 20 -6.58 -25.64 -6.85
CA ASP A 20 -5.85 -26.86 -6.51
C ASP A 20 -6.70 -27.81 -5.64
N ALA A 21 -6.13 -28.97 -5.28
CA ALA A 21 -6.80 -29.97 -4.45
C ALA A 21 -7.21 -29.46 -3.05
N ARG A 22 -6.61 -28.36 -2.58
CA ARG A 22 -6.91 -27.70 -1.30
C ARG A 22 -7.79 -26.47 -1.46
N LYS A 23 -8.40 -26.28 -2.63
CA LYS A 23 -9.27 -25.14 -2.96
C LYS A 23 -8.55 -23.78 -2.89
N ARG A 24 -7.26 -23.73 -3.22
CA ARG A 24 -6.48 -22.49 -3.32
C ARG A 24 -6.36 -22.06 -4.78
N ILE A 25 -6.23 -20.75 -5.01
CA ILE A 25 -5.85 -20.17 -6.29
C ILE A 25 -4.41 -19.64 -6.21
N ASN A 26 -3.64 -19.77 -7.29
CA ASN A 26 -2.29 -19.20 -7.37
C ASN A 26 -2.38 -17.77 -7.94
N LEU A 27 -1.96 -16.78 -7.14
CA LEU A 27 -2.00 -15.37 -7.51
C LEU A 27 -0.68 -14.84 -8.09
N ALA A 28 0.36 -15.66 -8.24
CA ALA A 28 1.71 -15.20 -8.60
C ALA A 28 1.76 -14.37 -9.89
N LYS A 29 0.90 -14.70 -10.87
CA LYS A 29 0.80 -13.96 -12.14
C LYS A 29 -0.04 -12.68 -12.05
N LEU A 30 -0.76 -12.48 -10.95
CA LEU A 30 -1.59 -11.32 -10.65
C LEU A 30 -0.96 -10.40 -9.59
N LEU A 31 0.16 -10.80 -8.98
CA LEU A 31 0.81 -9.99 -7.96
C LEU A 31 1.35 -8.69 -8.58
N PRO A 32 1.16 -7.56 -7.89
CA PRO A 32 1.71 -6.28 -8.32
C PRO A 32 3.22 -6.24 -8.12
N ASN A 33 3.87 -5.20 -8.65
CA ASN A 33 5.33 -5.01 -8.53
C ASN A 33 5.80 -4.51 -7.14
N TYR A 34 4.93 -4.55 -6.13
CA TYR A 34 5.24 -4.19 -4.74
C TYR A 34 5.02 -5.39 -3.82
N GLU A 35 5.60 -5.34 -2.63
CA GLU A 35 5.52 -6.42 -1.66
C GLU A 35 4.10 -6.62 -1.14
N VAL A 36 3.62 -7.86 -1.17
CA VAL A 36 2.31 -8.26 -0.65
C VAL A 36 2.51 -9.38 0.36
N SER A 37 2.18 -9.09 1.61
CA SER A 37 2.27 -10.03 2.74
C SER A 37 0.99 -10.87 2.90
N SER A 38 -0.16 -10.27 2.60
CA SER A 38 -1.47 -10.85 2.82
C SER A 38 -2.53 -10.19 1.94
N PHE A 39 -3.74 -10.72 1.95
CA PHE A 39 -4.88 -10.14 1.25
C PHE A 39 -6.06 -9.99 2.21
N ARG A 40 -6.73 -8.85 2.17
CA ARG A 40 -8.09 -8.74 2.68
C ARG A 40 -9.03 -9.30 1.61
N ALA A 41 -9.87 -10.25 2.00
CA ALA A 41 -10.80 -10.91 1.09
C ALA A 41 -12.24 -10.66 1.53
N TYR A 42 -13.11 -10.31 0.58
CA TYR A 42 -14.55 -10.17 0.81
C TYR A 42 -15.33 -10.41 -0.49
N THR A 43 -16.63 -10.62 -0.36
CA THR A 43 -17.53 -10.85 -1.49
C THR A 43 -18.40 -9.62 -1.73
N GLU A 44 -18.52 -9.21 -2.98
CA GLU A 44 -19.45 -8.16 -3.41
C GLU A 44 -20.30 -8.71 -4.56
N GLY A 45 -21.58 -8.97 -4.29
CA GLY A 45 -22.46 -9.65 -5.24
C GLY A 45 -21.93 -11.04 -5.59
N ASN A 46 -21.62 -11.25 -6.88
CA ASN A 46 -21.07 -12.50 -7.42
C ASN A 46 -19.54 -12.46 -7.62
N LYS A 47 -18.86 -11.43 -7.10
CA LYS A 47 -17.41 -11.26 -7.21
C LYS A 47 -16.74 -11.57 -5.87
N ILE A 48 -15.56 -12.19 -5.93
CA ILE A 48 -14.60 -12.25 -4.83
C ILE A 48 -13.59 -11.13 -5.07
N ILE A 49 -13.46 -10.22 -4.12
CA ILE A 49 -12.51 -9.10 -4.18
C ILE A 49 -11.36 -9.41 -3.23
N LEU A 50 -10.14 -9.21 -3.72
CA LEU A 50 -8.90 -9.38 -2.98
C LEU A 50 -8.15 -8.05 -2.99
N GLU A 51 -7.98 -7.44 -1.82
CA GLU A 51 -7.17 -6.25 -1.63
C GLU A 51 -5.80 -6.65 -1.09
N PRO A 52 -4.70 -6.39 -1.83
CA PRO A 52 -3.36 -6.70 -1.35
C PRO A 52 -2.99 -5.83 -0.15
N MET A 53 -2.31 -6.44 0.83
CA MET A 53 -1.89 -5.81 2.08
C MET A 53 -0.40 -6.07 2.32
N ALA A 54 0.30 -5.09 2.90
CA ALA A 54 1.68 -5.21 3.37
C ALA A 54 1.71 -5.22 4.91
N GLU A 55 2.67 -5.94 5.48
CA GLU A 55 2.94 -5.90 6.91
C GLU A 55 3.73 -4.63 7.24
N ILE A 56 3.42 -4.03 8.38
CA ILE A 56 4.10 -2.84 8.89
C ILE A 56 4.73 -3.23 10.23
N PRO A 57 6.05 -2.97 10.45
CA PRO A 57 6.68 -3.19 11.74
C PRO A 57 5.89 -2.50 12.88
N ALA A 58 5.76 -3.18 14.02
CA ALA A 58 4.94 -2.66 15.13
C ALA A 58 5.38 -1.27 15.62
N HIS A 59 6.68 -0.98 15.57
CA HIS A 59 7.25 0.32 15.95
C HIS A 59 7.03 1.43 14.92
N GLU A 60 6.54 1.12 13.71
CA GLU A 60 6.16 2.09 12.67
C GLU A 60 4.63 2.29 12.61
N LEU A 61 3.84 1.39 13.21
CA LEU A 61 2.38 1.45 13.18
C LEU A 61 1.81 2.79 13.70
N TRP A 62 2.50 3.46 14.64
CA TRP A 62 2.07 4.75 15.16
C TRP A 62 1.99 5.82 14.07
N LEU A 63 2.88 5.77 13.06
CA LEU A 63 2.92 6.73 11.96
C LEU A 63 1.65 6.62 11.13
N TYR A 64 1.26 5.39 10.77
CA TYR A 64 0.05 5.11 10.01
C TYR A 64 -1.26 5.39 10.78
N LYS A 65 -1.20 5.41 12.12
CA LYS A 65 -2.32 5.81 12.99
C LYS A 65 -2.43 7.33 13.16
N ASN A 66 -1.44 8.10 12.73
CA ASN A 66 -1.42 9.56 12.83
C ASN A 66 -1.38 10.18 11.41
N PRO A 67 -2.54 10.51 10.81
CA PRO A 67 -2.62 11.02 9.45
C PRO A 67 -1.82 12.31 9.23
N GLN A 68 -1.72 13.17 10.24
CA GLN A 68 -0.96 14.41 10.13
C GLN A 68 0.55 14.10 10.05
N ALA A 69 1.06 13.25 10.95
CA ALA A 69 2.48 12.88 10.93
C ALA A 69 2.86 12.13 9.64
N LEU A 70 1.99 11.24 9.16
CA LEU A 70 2.20 10.54 7.88
C LEU A 70 2.31 11.54 6.72
N LYS A 71 1.37 12.50 6.65
CA LYS A 71 1.38 13.55 5.62
C LYS A 71 2.66 14.40 5.69
N ASP A 72 3.09 14.79 6.88
CA ASP A 72 4.31 15.59 7.05
C ASP A 72 5.56 14.81 6.58
N VAL A 73 5.61 13.50 6.82
CA VAL A 73 6.69 12.62 6.32
C VAL A 73 6.64 12.53 4.79
N GLU A 74 5.47 12.30 4.19
CA GLU A 74 5.30 12.23 2.73
C GLU A 74 5.72 13.54 2.05
N GLU A 75 5.31 14.68 2.61
CA GLU A 75 5.73 16.01 2.14
C GLU A 75 7.25 16.20 2.24
N GLY A 76 7.84 15.79 3.36
CA GLY A 76 9.30 15.84 3.56
C GLY A 76 10.07 14.98 2.55
N LEU A 77 9.60 13.76 2.26
CA LEU A 77 10.18 12.88 1.25
C LEU A 77 10.11 13.52 -0.16
N GLN A 78 8.97 14.13 -0.50
CA GLN A 78 8.81 14.82 -1.78
C GLN A 78 9.72 16.04 -1.89
N GLN A 79 9.80 16.87 -0.85
CA GLN A 79 10.72 18.01 -0.80
C GLN A 79 12.19 17.58 -0.93
N SER A 80 12.56 16.46 -0.30
CA SER A 80 13.91 15.90 -0.41
C SER A 80 14.23 15.47 -1.83
N LYS A 81 13.30 14.77 -2.49
CA LYS A 81 13.42 14.37 -3.91
C LYS A 81 13.57 15.57 -4.84
N GLU A 82 12.91 16.69 -4.53
CA GLU A 82 12.99 17.95 -5.27
C GLU A 82 14.21 18.81 -4.90
N GLY A 83 15.05 18.37 -3.96
CA GLY A 83 16.22 19.12 -3.50
C GLY A 83 15.89 20.33 -2.61
N LYS A 84 14.66 20.45 -2.11
CA LYS A 84 14.20 21.52 -1.20
C LYS A 84 14.68 21.30 0.25
N VAL A 85 15.92 20.86 0.43
CA VAL A 85 16.52 20.56 1.73
C VAL A 85 17.45 21.69 2.18
N ARG A 86 17.57 21.90 3.49
CA ARG A 86 18.54 22.83 4.08
C ARG A 86 19.47 22.07 5.03
N LYS A 87 20.77 22.12 4.77
CA LYS A 87 21.78 21.57 5.68
C LYS A 87 21.85 22.42 6.95
N ARG A 88 21.51 21.84 8.10
CA ARG A 88 21.54 22.52 9.42
C ARG A 88 22.73 22.14 10.29
N GLY A 89 23.64 21.31 9.78
CA GLY A 89 24.77 20.76 10.54
C GLY A 89 24.40 19.44 11.22
N SER A 90 25.26 18.97 12.12
CA SER A 90 25.03 17.76 12.91
C SER A 90 24.21 18.08 14.16
N PHE A 91 23.21 17.24 14.44
CA PHE A 91 22.44 17.28 15.67
C PHE A 91 22.98 16.29 16.73
N ALA A 92 24.11 15.62 16.47
CA ALA A 92 24.67 14.60 17.38
C ALA A 92 24.91 15.11 18.81
N LYS A 93 25.20 16.41 18.98
CA LYS A 93 25.35 17.04 20.31
C LYS A 93 24.07 17.04 21.17
N TYR A 94 22.92 16.68 20.61
CA TYR A 94 21.64 16.58 21.28
C TYR A 94 21.15 15.13 21.40
N ALA A 95 21.89 14.16 20.85
CA ALA A 95 21.63 12.77 21.14
C ALA A 95 22.11 12.53 22.57
N GLU A 96 21.22 12.08 23.45
CA GLU A 96 21.64 11.49 24.71
C GLU A 96 22.27 10.13 24.36
N ASP A 97 23.57 9.98 24.63
CA ASP A 97 24.24 8.68 24.55
C ASP A 97 23.74 7.82 25.71
N ASP A 98 22.53 7.27 25.58
CA ASP A 98 22.02 6.24 26.48
C ASP A 98 21.31 5.13 25.68
N VAL A 99 22.11 4.07 25.43
CA VAL A 99 21.83 2.63 25.17
C VAL A 99 20.81 2.25 24.09
#